data_AF-A0A9E0JUN0-F1
#
_entry.id   AF-A0A9E0JUN0-F1
#
_cell.length_a   1.000
_cell.length_b   1.000
_cell.length_c   1.000
_cell.angle_alpha   90.00
_cell.angle_beta   90.00
_cell.angle_gamma   90.00
#
_symmetry.space_group_name_H-M   'P 1'
#
loop_
_entity.id
_entity.type
_entity.pdbx_description
1 polymer ?
#
loop_
_entity_poly.entity_id
_entity_poly.type
_entity_poly.pdbx_seq_one_letter_code
_entity_poly.pdbx_strand_id
1 'polypeptide(L)'
;MSDLRLVIAGCGGRMGRALIEAVTGTPGVVLAGALERAESPLVGQDAGLPLGLTTGVRVSHDVDAALAQADALIDFTRPEATLAYLA
;
A
#
# COMPACT_ATOMS: atom_id res chain seq x y z
N MET A 1 16.11 3.79 16.11
CA MET A 1 15.62 4.31 14.82
C MET A 1 14.15 3.95 14.72
N SER A 2 13.31 4.84 14.20
CA SER A 2 11.91 4.51 13.91
C SER A 2 11.84 3.54 12.72
N ASP A 3 10.79 2.72 12.66
CA ASP A 3 10.53 1.83 11.53
C ASP A 3 10.31 2.62 10.23
N LEU A 4 10.73 2.05 9.09
CA LEU A 4 10.50 2.60 7.75
C LEU A 4 9.04 2.40 7.33
N ARG A 5 8.35 3.50 7.02
CA ARG A 5 6.91 3.55 6.75
C ARG A 5 6.64 3.51 5.26
N LEU A 6 6.18 2.36 4.75
CA LEU A 6 5.98 2.16 3.32
C LEU A 6 4.50 2.20 2.92
N VAL A 7 4.21 2.87 1.80
CA VAL A 7 2.92 2.80 1.11
C VAL A 7 3.06 1.93 -0.12
N ILE A 8 2.07 1.05 -0.36
CA ILE A 8 2.05 0.16 -1.53
C ILE A 8 0.93 0.57 -2.47
N ALA A 9 1.27 0.97 -3.70
CA ALA A 9 0.31 1.21 -4.77
C ALA A 9 -0.10 -0.08 -5.49
N GLY A 10 -1.36 -0.16 -5.92
CA GLY A 10 -1.91 -1.34 -6.57
C GLY A 10 -1.90 -2.57 -5.67
N CYS A 11 -2.23 -2.38 -4.39
CA CYS A 11 -2.10 -3.41 -3.36
C CYS A 11 -2.95 -4.66 -3.63
N GLY A 12 -4.03 -4.53 -4.41
CA GLY A 12 -4.88 -5.64 -4.82
C GLY A 12 -4.29 -6.53 -5.91
N GLY A 13 -3.27 -6.04 -6.63
CA GLY A 13 -2.57 -6.75 -7.69
C GLY A 13 -1.61 -7.83 -7.20
N ARG A 14 -1.10 -8.65 -8.12
CA ARG A 14 -0.13 -9.73 -7.80
C ARG A 14 1.13 -9.19 -7.12
N MET A 15 1.70 -8.11 -7.65
CA MET A 15 2.91 -7.50 -7.08
C MET A 15 2.60 -6.79 -5.76
N GLY A 16 1.49 -6.05 -5.67
CA GLY A 16 1.08 -5.38 -4.44
C GLY A 16 0.93 -6.35 -3.25
N ARG A 17 0.34 -7.53 -3.48
CA ARG A 17 0.25 -8.61 -2.48
C ARG A 17 1.63 -9.12 -2.04
N ALA A 18 2.53 -9.38 -2.98
CA ALA A 18 3.89 -9.83 -2.67
C ALA A 18 4.67 -8.77 -1.87
N LEU A 19 4.45 -7.48 -2.17
CA LEU A 19 5.07 -6.38 -1.44
C LEU A 19 4.50 -6.27 -0.01
N ILE A 20 3.19 -6.43 0.18
CA ILE A 20 2.60 -6.45 1.52
C ILE A 20 3.20 -7.59 2.36
N GLU A 21 3.28 -8.80 1.80
CA GLU A 21 3.89 -9.94 2.48
C GLU A 21 5.34 -9.64 2.86
N ALA A 22 6.14 -9.10 1.94
CA ALA A 22 7.53 -8.71 2.19
C ALA A 22 7.65 -7.66 3.30
N VAL A 23 6.79 -6.64 3.30
CA VAL A 23 6.75 -5.61 4.34
C VAL A 23 6.44 -6.23 5.70
N THR A 24 5.43 -7.08 5.79
CA THR A 24 5.03 -7.73 7.05
C THR A 24 6.09 -8.68 7.60
N GLY A 25 6.95 -9.24 6.74
CA GLY A 25 8.03 -10.14 7.12
C GLY A 25 9.37 -9.46 7.40
N THR A 26 9.50 -8.15 7.20
CA THR A 26 10.78 -7.43 7.29
C THR A 26 10.86 -6.61 8.60
N PRO A 27 11.76 -6.97 9.54
CA PRO A 27 11.96 -6.17 10.75
C PRO A 27 12.40 -4.74 10.44
N GLY A 28 11.85 -3.77 11.16
CA GLY A 28 12.16 -2.35 10.98
C GLY A 28 11.44 -1.69 9.80
N VAL A 29 10.45 -2.37 9.22
CA VAL A 29 9.59 -1.86 8.14
C VAL A 29 8.13 -2.08 8.51
N VAL A 30 7.27 -1.10 8.25
CA VAL A 30 5.84 -1.19 8.50
C VAL A 30 5.03 -0.74 7.31
N LEU A 31 3.87 -1.38 7.10
CA LEU A 31 2.89 -0.94 6.13
C LEU A 31 2.18 0.28 6.70
N ALA A 32 2.38 1.44 6.07
CA ALA A 32 1.78 2.70 6.49
C ALA A 32 0.51 3.03 5.69
N GLY A 33 0.40 2.51 4.47
CA GLY A 33 -0.76 2.69 3.61
C GLY A 33 -0.81 1.68 2.47
N ALA A 34 -2.01 1.46 1.96
CA ALA A 34 -2.26 0.57 0.83
C ALA A 34 -3.24 1.25 -0.13
N LEU A 35 -2.82 1.44 -1.38
CA LEU A 35 -3.57 2.19 -2.38
C LEU A 35 -4.12 1.26 -3.47
N GLU A 36 -5.37 1.51 -3.82
CA GLU A 36 -6.05 0.96 -4.99
C GLU A 36 -6.90 2.04 -5.64
N ARG A 37 -7.34 1.75 -6.86
CA ARG A 37 -8.33 2.58 -7.56
C ARG A 37 -9.65 2.62 -6.80
N ALA A 38 -10.37 3.75 -6.88
CA ALA A 38 -11.59 3.99 -6.11
C ALA A 38 -12.69 2.94 -6.34
N GLU A 39 -12.77 2.36 -7.53
CA GLU A 39 -13.74 1.32 -7.90
C GLU A 39 -13.33 -0.09 -7.46
N SER A 40 -12.16 -0.25 -6.84
CA SER A 40 -11.72 -1.56 -6.36
C SER A 40 -12.63 -2.03 -5.22
N PRO A 41 -13.11 -3.29 -5.25
CA PRO A 41 -13.92 -3.82 -4.17
C PRO A 41 -13.14 -3.91 -2.85
N LEU A 42 -11.79 -3.85 -2.90
CA LEU A 42 -10.94 -3.91 -1.72
C LEU A 42 -10.93 -2.61 -0.91
N VAL A 43 -11.36 -1.48 -1.48
CA VAL A 43 -11.37 -0.19 -0.77
C VAL A 43 -12.18 -0.32 0.52
N GLY A 44 -11.59 0.13 1.63
CA GLY A 44 -12.16 0.03 2.98
C GLY A 44 -11.90 -1.30 3.70
N GLN A 45 -11.40 -2.33 3.02
CA GLN A 45 -11.02 -3.62 3.62
C GLN A 45 -9.57 -3.59 4.13
N ASP A 46 -9.19 -4.54 4.97
CA ASP A 46 -7.79 -4.70 5.41
C ASP A 46 -6.91 -5.10 4.22
N ALA A 47 -5.75 -4.45 4.08
CA ALA A 47 -4.81 -4.69 2.99
C ALA A 47 -4.25 -6.13 2.98
N GLY A 48 -4.20 -6.79 4.14
CA GLY A 48 -3.79 -8.18 4.31
C GLY A 48 -4.88 -9.20 3.98
N LEU A 49 -6.13 -8.79 3.78
CA LEU A 49 -7.24 -9.72 3.57
C LEU A 49 -7.00 -10.74 2.43
N PRO A 50 -6.49 -10.34 1.25
CA PRO A 50 -6.22 -11.29 0.17
C PRO A 50 -5.12 -12.32 0.48
N LEU A 51 -4.33 -12.07 1.52
CA LEU A 51 -3.24 -12.91 2.00
C LEU A 51 -3.65 -13.74 3.24
N GLY A 52 -4.87 -13.57 3.75
CA GLY A 52 -5.27 -14.16 5.03
C GLY A 52 -4.56 -13.54 6.24
N LEU A 53 -4.04 -12.31 6.09
CA LEU A 53 -3.34 -11.56 7.14
C LEU A 53 -4.23 -10.43 7.66
N THR A 54 -3.92 -9.96 8.87
CA THR A 54 -4.48 -8.70 9.40
C THR A 54 -3.35 -7.71 9.55
N THR A 55 -3.35 -6.67 8.72
CA THR A 55 -2.30 -5.63 8.72
C THR A 55 -2.68 -4.43 9.58
N GLY A 56 -3.97 -4.21 9.85
CA GLY A 56 -4.48 -2.99 10.48
C GLY A 56 -4.53 -1.79 9.54
N VAL A 57 -4.06 -1.93 8.31
CA VAL A 57 -4.06 -0.89 7.28
C VAL A 57 -5.24 -1.13 6.35
N ARG A 58 -6.12 -0.14 6.24
CA ARG A 58 -7.23 -0.20 5.29
C ARG A 58 -6.78 0.23 3.90
N VAL A 59 -7.25 -0.47 2.88
CA VAL A 59 -7.08 -0.08 1.49
C VAL A 59 -7.82 1.23 1.24
N SER A 60 -7.12 2.22 0.69
CA SER A 60 -7.62 3.55 0.38
C SER A 60 -7.45 3.86 -1.11
N HIS A 61 -8.16 4.90 -1.57
CA HIS A 61 -7.93 5.56 -2.85
C HIS A 61 -7.50 7.03 -2.67
N ASP A 62 -7.44 7.50 -1.42
CA ASP A 62 -6.94 8.82 -1.04
C ASP A 62 -5.41 8.78 -0.93
N VAL A 63 -4.74 9.29 -1.96
CA VAL A 63 -3.29 9.31 -2.10
C VAL A 63 -2.66 10.23 -1.06
N ASP A 64 -3.18 11.44 -0.91
CA ASP A 64 -2.63 12.45 -0.01
C ASP A 64 -2.66 11.96 1.44
N ALA A 65 -3.79 11.39 1.86
CA ALA A 65 -3.92 10.81 3.19
C ALA A 65 -2.98 9.61 3.41
N ALA A 66 -2.77 8.77 2.39
CA ALA A 66 -1.87 7.63 2.49
C ALA A 66 -0.39 8.06 2.59
N LEU A 67 0.00 9.12 1.87
CA LEU A 67 1.38 9.59 1.80
C LEU A 67 1.76 10.55 2.95
N ALA A 68 0.80 11.16 3.64
CA ALA A 68 1.04 12.17 4.69
C ALA A 68 1.98 11.75 5.83
N GLN A 69 2.16 10.43 6.03
CA GLN A 69 2.99 9.86 7.10
C GLN A 69 3.90 8.74 6.58
N ALA A 70 4.13 8.68 5.27
CA ALA A 70 4.97 7.69 4.63
C ALA A 70 6.40 8.20 4.44
N ASP A 71 7.37 7.30 4.55
CA ASP A 71 8.76 7.59 4.19
C ASP A 71 9.02 7.31 2.70
N ALA A 72 8.31 6.33 2.13
CA ALA A 72 8.38 6.01 0.72
C ALA A 72 7.11 5.34 0.17
N LEU A 73 6.90 5.51 -1.14
CA LEU A 73 5.90 4.79 -1.93
C LEU A 73 6.59 3.73 -2.79
N ILE A 74 6.05 2.51 -2.81
CA ILE A 74 6.44 1.47 -3.77
C ILE A 74 5.32 1.31 -4.80
N ASP A 75 5.66 1.52 -6.06
CA ASP A 75 4.71 1.50 -7.17
C ASP A 75 5.16 0.55 -8.29
N PHE A 76 4.35 -0.49 -8.51
CA PHE A 76 4.47 -1.44 -9.63
C PHE A 76 3.17 -1.47 -10.44
N THR A 77 2.50 -0.32 -10.56
CA THR A 77 1.26 -0.16 -11.32
C THR A 77 1.55 0.19 -12.78
N ARG A 78 0.80 1.12 -13.37
CA ARG A 78 0.93 1.55 -14.75
C ARG A 78 1.52 2.96 -14.80
N PRO A 79 2.24 3.34 -15.88
CA PRO A 79 2.85 4.66 -15.98
C PRO A 79 1.89 5.82 -15.70
N GLU A 80 0.65 5.74 -16.16
CA GLU A 80 -0.34 6.80 -15.97
C GLU A 80 -0.70 7.00 -14.50
N ALA A 81 -0.79 5.91 -13.73
CA ALA A 81 -1.03 5.96 -12.29
C ALA A 81 0.21 6.47 -11.55
N THR A 82 1.40 6.02 -11.94
CA THR A 82 2.67 6.48 -11.37
C THR A 82 2.85 7.99 -11.49
N LEU A 83 2.52 8.56 -12.66
CA LEU A 83 2.60 10.01 -12.88
C LEU A 83 1.67 10.79 -11.95
N ALA A 84 0.51 10.24 -11.59
CA ALA A 84 -0.41 10.87 -10.65
C ALA A 84 0.15 10.96 -9.22
N TYR A 85 1.04 10.05 -8.83
CA TYR A 85 1.70 10.09 -7.51
C TYR A 85 2.88 11.06 -7.43
N LEU A 86 3.32 11.62 -8.56
CA LEU A 86 4.45 12.56 -8.66
C LEU A 86 4.00 14.02 -8.82
N ALA A 87 2.70 14.25 -8.92
CA ALA A 87 2.08 15.56 -9.20
C ALA A 87 1.92 16.43 -7.95
#